data_AF-A0A822AB50-F1
#
_entry.id   AF-A0A822AB50-F1
#
_cell.length_a   1.000
_cell.length_b   1.000
_cell.length_c   1.000
_cell.angle_alpha   90.00
_cell.angle_beta   90.00
_cell.angle_gamma   90.00
#
_symmetry.space_group_name_H-M   'P 1'
#
loop_
_entity.id
_entity.type
_entity.pdbx_description
1 polymer ?
#
loop_
_entity_poly.entity_id
_entity_poly.type
_entity_poly.pdbx_seq_one_letter_code
_entity_poly.pdbx_strand_id
1 'polypeptide(L)'
;MIKIKNQSYPKYQPLEDIGCGRGMALGFYQGIVLGERSPTININNIFCCFYQNYNLVEFISCYLNHDIRERGIPSKYQLIVGKILETLWFLLPCADEIGPYRFQSFHHSANGHTFNNNKNEQIVSCSHDKNNIYIIHYPNLPLIKLYHPDYTNQTCIVPMEFITVDQGQLSLAPFTTKQYAEIKKIIAVGPQECYEMIQSITNIQSITNEHLKNLGITVDNEMLMVPARILPQLQIKYNDVIGRVQIGKWYLDNRFNKVREIRTWAVVFINQHELDNRQIDLTRDFVQKIRQAMSKYAIQFNSSPIEKSDVAVPQTILAHINELKMQGCEVIIYILNQVDNDIYDVIKDFENVETDTIIQCVLFDQLMSISDSCDMNMYIQNNLVKELSAKLGGVNQFVSLMRAFTSLPARSDIFMFFGIDSSHITCSHERPSIVAITGSKDSTTTQYATRIVKGFPSTEKISLEIIEDFHGRTEFRPKEFSARSQ
;
A
#
# COMPACT_ATOMS: atom_id res chain seq x y z
N MET A 1 9.61 26.72 -2.11
CA MET A 1 8.73 25.62 -1.65
C MET A 1 8.05 25.01 -2.86
N ILE A 2 7.93 23.68 -2.90
CA ILE A 2 7.04 22.98 -3.82
C ILE A 2 5.68 22.90 -3.11
N LYS A 3 4.61 23.36 -3.78
CA LYS A 3 3.25 23.36 -3.24
C LYS A 3 2.39 22.35 -3.99
N ILE A 4 1.77 21.44 -3.26
CA ILE A 4 0.83 20.43 -3.77
C ILE A 4 -0.47 20.60 -2.98
N LYS A 5 -1.42 21.38 -3.52
CA LYS A 5 -2.63 21.79 -2.78
C LYS A 5 -2.25 22.46 -1.43
N ASN A 6 -2.67 21.87 -0.32
CA ASN A 6 -2.43 22.33 1.05
C ASN A 6 -1.12 21.79 1.65
N GLN A 7 -0.28 21.18 0.83
CA GLN A 7 0.97 20.54 1.22
C GLN A 7 2.14 21.36 0.71
N SER A 8 3.15 21.53 1.56
CA SER A 8 4.32 22.33 1.24
C SER A 8 5.60 21.57 1.58
N TYR A 9 6.53 21.55 0.63
CA TYR A 9 7.81 20.86 0.73
C TYR A 9 8.96 21.83 0.43
N PRO A 10 10.02 21.89 1.26
CA PRO A 10 11.25 22.58 0.89
C PRO A 10 11.81 22.02 -0.43
N LYS A 11 12.20 22.91 -1.36
CA LYS A 11 12.63 22.50 -2.72
C LYS A 11 13.98 21.79 -2.72
N TYR A 12 14.90 22.26 -1.88
CA TYR A 12 16.30 21.82 -1.84
C TYR A 12 16.62 20.97 -0.61
N GLN A 13 15.62 20.26 -0.06
CA GLN A 13 15.87 19.34 1.05
C GLN A 13 16.55 18.06 0.56
N PRO A 14 17.36 17.41 1.41
CA PRO A 14 17.76 16.03 1.15
C PRO A 14 16.52 15.14 1.12
N LEU A 15 16.51 14.16 0.22
CA LEU A 15 15.47 13.14 0.14
C LEU A 15 16.02 11.83 0.73
N GLU A 16 15.22 11.18 1.58
CA GLU A 16 15.57 9.86 2.09
C GLU A 16 15.37 8.81 1.00
N ASP A 17 16.47 8.18 0.55
CA ASP A 17 16.45 7.27 -0.60
C ASP A 17 15.60 6.02 -0.32
N ILE A 18 14.67 5.74 -1.22
CA ILE A 18 13.84 4.53 -1.21
C ILE A 18 14.12 3.65 -2.44
N GLY A 19 15.18 3.93 -3.19
CA GLY A 19 15.57 3.20 -4.39
C GLY A 19 14.76 3.58 -5.63
N CYS A 20 15.16 3.03 -6.77
CA CYS A 20 14.62 3.37 -8.10
C CYS A 20 14.73 4.87 -8.46
N GLY A 21 15.73 5.58 -7.94
CA GLY A 21 15.91 7.02 -8.18
C GLY A 21 14.83 7.89 -7.52
N ARG A 22 14.22 7.40 -6.43
CA ARG A 22 13.15 8.06 -5.69
C ARG A 22 13.56 8.27 -4.25
N GLY A 23 13.07 9.34 -3.63
CA GLY A 23 13.29 9.60 -2.22
C GLY A 23 12.11 10.27 -1.54
N MET A 24 11.99 10.07 -0.24
CA MET A 24 10.97 10.68 0.60
C MET A 24 11.39 12.08 1.05
N ALA A 25 10.51 13.05 0.80
CA ALA A 25 10.61 14.41 1.29
C ALA A 25 9.72 14.58 2.52
N LEU A 26 10.24 15.27 3.53
CA LEU A 26 9.44 15.80 4.63
C LEU A 26 8.82 17.13 4.21
N GLY A 27 7.53 17.26 4.45
CA GLY A 27 6.78 18.48 4.28
C GLY A 27 5.76 18.64 5.38
N PHE A 28 4.88 19.60 5.19
CA PHE A 28 3.79 19.84 6.13
C PHE A 28 2.50 20.15 5.38
N TYR A 29 1.41 19.66 5.95
CA TYR A 29 0.06 20.06 5.62
C TYR A 29 -0.27 21.33 6.42
N GLN A 30 -0.98 22.25 5.77
CA GLN A 30 -1.55 23.42 6.44
C GLN A 30 -2.98 23.63 5.95
N GLY A 31 -3.93 23.69 6.87
CA GLY A 31 -5.33 23.97 6.56
C GLY A 31 -6.01 24.75 7.67
N ILE A 32 -6.96 25.62 7.31
CA ILE A 32 -7.79 26.32 8.29
C ILE A 32 -9.04 25.49 8.56
N VAL A 33 -9.33 25.26 9.83
CA VAL A 33 -10.53 24.56 10.30
C VAL A 33 -11.31 25.51 11.19
N LEU A 34 -12.61 25.64 10.96
CA LEU A 34 -13.50 26.40 11.84
C LEU A 34 -13.87 25.50 13.03
N GLY A 35 -13.25 25.76 14.19
CA GLY A 35 -13.59 25.08 15.44
C GLY A 35 -14.71 25.79 16.19
N GLU A 36 -15.24 25.13 17.23
CA GLU A 36 -16.31 25.69 18.09
C GLU A 36 -15.92 26.99 18.79
N ARG A 37 -14.62 27.16 19.10
CA ARG A 37 -14.10 28.33 19.83
C ARG A 37 -13.57 29.42 18.92
N SER A 38 -12.84 29.04 17.88
CA SER A 38 -12.15 29.95 16.98
C SER A 38 -11.75 29.23 15.69
N PRO A 39 -11.44 29.97 14.61
CA PRO A 39 -10.66 29.43 13.51
C PRO A 39 -9.32 28.91 14.02
N THR A 40 -8.95 27.70 13.62
CA THR A 40 -7.72 27.02 14.03
C THR A 40 -6.94 26.61 12.79
N ILE A 41 -5.62 26.76 12.83
CA ILE A 41 -4.74 26.27 11.78
C ILE A 41 -4.32 24.84 12.15
N ASN A 42 -4.75 23.89 11.33
CA ASN A 42 -4.30 22.50 11.41
C ASN A 42 -2.97 22.36 10.66
N ILE A 43 -1.93 21.97 11.38
CA ILE A 43 -0.59 21.70 10.84
C ILE A 43 -0.23 20.27 11.17
N ASN A 44 0.24 19.52 10.18
CA ASN A 44 0.72 18.16 10.38
C ASN A 44 1.92 17.87 9.47
N ASN A 45 2.83 17.04 9.94
CA ASN A 45 3.92 16.53 9.11
C ASN A 45 3.35 15.57 8.06
N ILE A 46 3.88 15.65 6.86
CA ILE A 46 3.51 14.77 5.76
C ILE A 46 4.77 14.37 5.00
N PHE A 47 4.78 13.14 4.53
CA PHE A 47 5.85 12.64 3.69
C PHE A 47 5.33 12.43 2.28
N CYS A 48 6.13 12.76 1.28
CA CYS A 48 5.79 12.51 -0.12
C CYS A 48 7.02 12.12 -0.92
N CYS A 49 6.81 11.36 -1.99
CA CYS A 49 7.89 10.81 -2.79
C CYS A 49 8.22 11.72 -3.98
N PHE A 50 9.49 12.08 -4.10
CA PHE A 50 10.01 12.86 -5.23
C PHE A 50 11.11 12.07 -5.94
N TYR A 51 11.34 12.40 -7.21
CA TYR A 51 12.50 11.88 -7.93
C TYR A 51 13.78 12.54 -7.43
N GLN A 52 14.83 11.72 -7.26
CA GLN A 52 16.16 12.17 -6.89
C GLN A 52 16.79 12.97 -8.04
N ASN A 53 17.59 13.96 -7.69
CA ASN A 53 18.35 14.79 -8.65
C ASN A 53 19.62 14.09 -9.11
N TYR A 54 19.44 12.92 -9.73
CA TYR A 54 20.56 12.13 -10.24
C TYR A 54 20.91 12.53 -11.67
N ASN A 55 22.17 12.30 -12.02
CA ASN A 55 22.55 12.19 -13.42
C ASN A 55 21.70 11.11 -14.09
N LEU A 56 21.34 11.28 -15.36
CA LEU A 56 20.43 10.36 -16.04
C LEU A 56 20.99 8.93 -16.10
N VAL A 57 22.31 8.75 -16.21
CA VAL A 57 22.95 7.43 -16.15
C VAL A 57 22.72 6.77 -14.79
N GLU A 58 22.92 7.50 -13.70
CA GLU A 58 22.71 7.03 -12.34
C GLU A 58 21.23 6.76 -12.07
N PHE A 59 20.35 7.66 -12.50
CA PHE A 59 18.91 7.50 -12.38
C PHE A 59 18.42 6.21 -13.03
N ILE A 60 18.81 5.94 -14.29
CA ILE A 60 18.40 4.73 -15.01
C ILE A 60 19.03 3.49 -14.36
N SER A 61 20.29 3.54 -13.93
CA SER A 61 20.93 2.43 -13.20
C SER A 61 20.20 2.09 -11.91
N CYS A 62 19.82 3.10 -11.12
CA CYS A 62 19.01 2.93 -9.91
C CYS A 62 17.61 2.40 -10.22
N TYR A 63 16.96 2.93 -11.27
CA TYR A 63 15.61 2.53 -11.68
C TYR A 63 15.54 1.06 -12.12
N LEU A 64 16.54 0.60 -12.89
CA LEU A 64 16.64 -0.77 -13.36
C LEU A 64 17.30 -1.73 -12.35
N ASN A 65 17.86 -1.19 -11.25
CA ASN A 65 18.73 -1.93 -10.33
C ASN A 65 19.84 -2.69 -11.07
N HIS A 66 20.43 -2.05 -12.09
CA HIS A 66 21.43 -2.62 -12.98
C HIS A 66 22.32 -1.51 -13.54
N ASP A 67 23.64 -1.62 -13.37
CA ASP A 67 24.57 -0.62 -13.91
C ASP A 67 24.59 -0.66 -15.45
N ILE A 68 24.15 0.43 -16.09
CA ILE A 68 24.11 0.54 -17.55
C ILE A 68 25.44 0.99 -18.18
N ARG A 69 26.42 1.47 -17.38
CA ARG A 69 27.64 2.12 -17.89
C ARG A 69 28.44 1.24 -18.84
N GLU A 70 28.51 -0.07 -18.57
CA GLU A 70 29.26 -1.03 -19.39
C GLU A 70 28.41 -1.71 -20.47
N ARG A 71 27.21 -2.18 -20.10
CA ARG A 71 26.38 -3.07 -20.94
C ARG A 71 25.25 -2.36 -21.70
N GLY A 72 25.09 -1.06 -21.47
CA GLY A 72 24.00 -0.28 -22.02
C GLY A 72 22.65 -0.63 -21.41
N ILE A 73 21.59 -0.07 -22.01
CA ILE A 73 20.20 -0.35 -21.61
C ILE A 73 19.72 -1.59 -22.38
N PRO A 74 19.39 -2.70 -21.71
CA PRO A 74 18.86 -3.89 -22.38
C PRO A 74 17.59 -3.59 -23.17
N SER A 75 17.46 -4.14 -24.39
CA SER A 75 16.33 -3.83 -25.29
C SER A 75 14.95 -4.07 -24.65
N LYS A 76 14.83 -5.10 -23.80
CA LYS A 76 13.60 -5.40 -23.05
C LYS A 76 13.15 -4.28 -22.09
N TYR A 77 14.08 -3.42 -21.65
CA TYR A 77 13.80 -2.34 -20.71
C TYR A 77 13.67 -0.98 -21.37
N GLN A 78 14.09 -0.80 -22.63
CA GLN A 78 14.03 0.51 -23.31
C GLN A 78 12.63 1.11 -23.33
N LEU A 79 11.59 0.30 -23.56
CA LEU A 79 10.20 0.77 -23.54
C LEU A 79 9.76 1.24 -22.14
N ILE A 80 10.16 0.53 -21.09
CA ILE A 80 9.79 0.87 -19.70
C ILE A 80 10.54 2.13 -19.27
N VAL A 81 11.83 2.23 -19.61
CA VAL A 81 12.64 3.43 -19.36
C VAL A 81 12.08 4.63 -20.12
N GLY A 82 11.73 4.48 -21.40
CA GLY A 82 11.11 5.54 -22.20
C GLY A 82 9.85 6.10 -21.54
N LYS A 83 8.94 5.23 -21.11
CA LYS A 83 7.70 5.64 -20.42
C LYS A 83 7.95 6.44 -19.14
N ILE A 84 8.95 6.09 -18.34
CA ILE A 84 9.26 6.87 -17.13
C ILE A 84 9.90 8.21 -17.52
N LEU A 85 10.82 8.25 -18.47
CA LEU A 85 11.48 9.49 -18.90
C LEU A 85 10.51 10.50 -19.52
N GLU A 86 9.47 10.04 -20.23
CA GLU A 86 8.39 10.88 -20.76
C GLU A 86 7.65 11.66 -19.66
N THR A 87 7.60 11.13 -18.43
CA THR A 87 6.94 11.81 -17.31
C THR A 87 7.82 12.87 -16.65
N LEU A 88 9.13 12.85 -16.89
CA LEU A 88 10.11 13.66 -16.18
C LEU A 88 10.53 14.92 -16.94
N TRP A 89 11.06 15.85 -16.17
CA TRP A 89 11.74 17.07 -16.57
C TRP A 89 13.24 16.91 -16.35
N PHE A 90 14.04 17.51 -17.21
CA PHE A 90 15.49 17.37 -17.19
C PHE A 90 16.16 18.73 -17.24
N LEU A 91 17.30 18.85 -16.56
CA LEU A 91 18.18 20.00 -16.66
C LEU A 91 19.39 19.63 -17.51
N LEU A 92 19.83 20.59 -18.31
CA LEU A 92 21.05 20.52 -19.10
C LEU A 92 22.04 21.55 -18.54
N PRO A 93 22.95 21.16 -17.63
CA PRO A 93 23.94 22.08 -17.06
C PRO A 93 24.84 22.75 -18.10
N CYS A 94 24.94 22.16 -19.30
CA CYS A 94 25.78 22.65 -20.39
C CYS A 94 25.04 23.53 -21.41
N ALA A 95 23.75 23.82 -21.21
CA ALA A 95 22.96 24.65 -22.14
C ALA A 95 22.92 26.11 -21.66
N ASP A 96 22.97 27.05 -22.61
CA ASP A 96 22.88 28.50 -22.35
C ASP A 96 21.46 28.94 -21.93
N GLU A 97 20.44 28.14 -22.28
CA GLU A 97 19.04 28.42 -21.93
C GLU A 97 18.68 27.93 -20.53
N ILE A 98 18.05 28.80 -19.75
CA ILE A 98 17.65 28.55 -18.37
C ILE A 98 16.25 27.94 -18.37
N GLY A 99 16.13 26.64 -18.62
CA GLY A 99 14.83 25.96 -18.60
C GLY A 99 14.90 24.43 -18.55
N PRO A 100 13.89 23.75 -17.97
CA PRO A 100 13.82 22.30 -17.96
C PRO A 100 13.34 21.76 -19.32
N TYR A 101 14.01 20.72 -19.80
CA TYR A 101 13.71 20.01 -21.04
C TYR A 101 12.83 18.78 -20.80
N ARG A 102 12.17 18.31 -21.86
CA ARG A 102 11.37 17.07 -21.87
C ARG A 102 12.00 16.01 -22.76
N PHE A 103 11.83 14.75 -22.36
CA PHE A 103 12.24 13.60 -23.16
C PHE A 103 11.36 13.46 -24.41
N GLN A 104 11.99 13.25 -25.57
CA GLN A 104 11.31 12.93 -26.82
C GLN A 104 11.51 11.47 -27.20
N SER A 105 12.77 11.03 -27.29
CA SER A 105 13.10 9.66 -27.69
C SER A 105 14.54 9.29 -27.38
N PHE A 106 14.83 7.99 -27.39
CA PHE A 106 16.20 7.50 -27.52
C PHE A 106 16.73 7.77 -28.93
N HIS A 107 18.05 7.90 -29.04
CA HIS A 107 18.79 8.06 -30.28
C HIS A 107 19.98 7.08 -30.32
N HIS A 108 20.71 6.98 -31.44
CA HIS A 108 21.86 6.09 -31.53
C HIS A 108 22.98 6.50 -30.56
N SER A 109 23.92 5.58 -30.31
CA SER A 109 25.03 5.80 -29.38
C SER A 109 26.03 6.83 -29.92
N ALA A 110 26.77 7.48 -29.01
CA ALA A 110 27.77 8.48 -29.38
C ALA A 110 28.89 7.89 -30.26
N ASN A 111 29.20 6.60 -30.11
CA ASN A 111 30.17 5.87 -30.95
C ASN A 111 29.80 5.84 -32.46
N GLY A 112 28.51 5.94 -32.79
CA GLY A 112 28.03 5.91 -34.18
C GLY A 112 27.67 7.27 -34.76
N HIS A 113 27.82 8.37 -34.01
CA HIS A 113 27.36 9.69 -34.42
C HIS A 113 28.53 10.60 -34.85
N THR A 114 28.47 11.11 -36.07
CA THR A 114 29.23 12.30 -36.49
C THR A 114 28.31 13.51 -36.36
N PHE A 115 28.70 14.52 -35.57
CA PHE A 115 27.88 15.70 -35.32
C PHE A 115 27.95 16.65 -36.54
N ASN A 116 26.89 16.70 -37.36
CA ASN A 116 26.78 17.65 -38.45
C ASN A 116 25.99 18.88 -38.00
N ASN A 117 26.63 20.05 -38.05
CA ASN A 117 26.07 21.33 -37.59
C ASN A 117 25.05 21.88 -38.62
N ASN A 118 23.85 21.30 -38.67
CA ASN A 118 22.77 21.72 -39.58
C ASN A 118 21.71 22.56 -38.83
N LYS A 119 21.29 23.67 -39.44
CA LYS A 119 20.48 24.77 -38.86
C LYS A 119 19.10 24.41 -38.25
N ASN A 120 18.59 23.18 -38.44
CA ASN A 120 17.28 22.74 -37.92
C ASN A 120 17.38 21.75 -36.75
N GLU A 121 18.58 21.24 -36.45
CA GLU A 121 18.86 20.46 -35.26
C GLU A 121 19.99 21.21 -34.53
N GLN A 122 19.63 22.10 -33.60
CA GLN A 122 20.60 22.64 -32.66
C GLN A 122 21.02 21.50 -31.74
N ILE A 123 22.01 20.74 -32.22
CA ILE A 123 22.78 19.86 -31.37
C ILE A 123 23.50 20.81 -30.41
N VAL A 124 23.04 20.85 -29.15
CA VAL A 124 23.90 21.24 -28.04
C VAL A 124 24.92 20.10 -27.88
N SER A 125 25.82 19.97 -28.87
CA SER A 125 27.12 19.41 -28.58
C SER A 125 27.64 20.30 -27.47
N CYS A 126 28.11 19.70 -26.39
CA CYS A 126 28.69 20.42 -25.27
C CYS A 126 29.97 21.09 -25.78
N SER A 127 29.81 22.20 -26.50
CA SER A 127 30.83 23.00 -27.17
C SER A 127 30.22 24.37 -27.45
N HIS A 128 29.92 25.09 -26.37
CA HIS A 128 29.90 26.54 -26.36
C HIS A 128 30.80 27.02 -25.22
N ASP A 129 32.11 26.91 -25.40
CA ASP A 129 33.01 28.05 -25.58
C ASP A 129 34.46 27.52 -25.63
N LYS A 130 35.37 28.31 -26.20
CA LYS A 130 36.70 27.93 -26.73
C LYS A 130 37.71 27.17 -25.82
N ASN A 131 37.36 26.73 -24.61
CA ASN A 131 38.30 26.13 -23.65
C ASN A 131 37.85 24.83 -22.92
N ASN A 132 36.65 24.28 -23.12
CA ASN A 132 36.23 23.04 -22.43
C ASN A 132 35.80 21.94 -23.42
N ILE A 133 36.64 20.92 -23.59
CA ILE A 133 36.29 19.68 -24.28
C ILE A 133 35.60 18.78 -23.25
N TYR A 134 34.31 18.52 -23.41
CA TYR A 134 33.61 17.53 -22.60
C TYR A 134 33.98 16.13 -23.09
N ILE A 135 34.63 15.36 -22.22
CA ILE A 135 34.98 13.96 -22.48
C ILE A 135 33.74 13.11 -22.23
N ILE A 136 33.31 12.37 -23.25
CA ILE A 136 32.22 11.41 -23.15
C ILE A 136 32.80 10.11 -22.56
N HIS A 137 32.43 9.77 -21.34
CA HIS A 137 32.93 8.56 -20.66
C HIS A 137 32.18 7.31 -21.08
N TYR A 138 30.91 7.47 -21.50
CA TYR A 138 30.03 6.34 -21.81
C TYR A 138 29.52 6.37 -23.26
N PRO A 139 30.39 6.28 -24.27
CA PRO A 139 29.98 6.52 -25.65
C PRO A 139 29.15 5.37 -26.27
N ASN A 140 29.09 4.22 -25.59
CA ASN A 140 28.21 3.09 -25.94
C ASN A 140 26.74 3.34 -25.58
N LEU A 141 26.47 4.28 -24.67
CA LEU A 141 25.12 4.59 -24.24
C LEU A 141 24.34 5.35 -25.32
N PRO A 142 23.01 5.12 -25.45
CA PRO A 142 22.19 5.88 -26.38
C PRO A 142 22.20 7.37 -26.04
N LEU A 143 22.26 8.22 -27.06
CA LEU A 143 22.01 9.64 -26.90
C LEU A 143 20.51 9.86 -26.63
N ILE A 144 20.17 10.97 -25.98
CA ILE A 144 18.77 11.31 -25.66
C ILE A 144 18.37 12.54 -26.46
N LYS A 145 17.25 12.44 -27.17
CA LYS A 145 16.61 13.56 -27.82
C LYS A 145 15.67 14.26 -26.84
N LEU A 146 15.93 15.53 -26.60
CA LEU A 146 15.17 16.39 -25.70
C LEU A 146 14.58 17.58 -26.47
N TYR A 147 13.53 18.19 -25.93
CA TYR A 147 12.95 19.43 -26.45
C TYR A 147 12.56 20.37 -25.31
N HIS A 148 12.61 21.68 -25.57
CA HIS A 148 12.06 22.67 -24.66
C HIS A 148 10.55 22.85 -24.97
N PRO A 149 9.64 22.84 -23.97
CA PRO A 149 8.20 22.96 -24.25
C PRO A 149 7.79 24.23 -24.99
N ASP A 150 8.49 25.34 -24.74
CA ASP A 150 8.20 26.62 -25.41
C ASP A 150 8.74 26.66 -26.85
N TYR A 151 9.64 25.73 -27.22
CA TYR A 151 10.29 25.68 -28.53
C TYR A 151 10.26 24.25 -29.09
N THR A 152 9.07 23.67 -29.26
CA THR A 152 8.89 22.26 -29.66
C THR A 152 9.52 21.87 -30.99
N ASN A 153 9.77 22.84 -31.88
CA ASN A 153 10.40 22.62 -33.18
C ASN A 153 11.93 22.54 -33.10
N GLN A 154 12.51 22.80 -31.93
CA GLN A 154 13.94 22.71 -31.67
C GLN A 154 14.19 21.58 -30.68
N THR A 155 15.06 20.66 -31.09
CA THR A 155 15.39 19.47 -30.30
C THR A 155 16.89 19.39 -30.14
N CYS A 156 17.35 19.07 -28.93
CA CYS A 156 18.74 18.84 -28.64
C CYS A 156 18.99 17.33 -28.45
N ILE A 157 20.12 16.86 -28.96
CA ILE A 157 20.56 15.47 -28.83
C ILE A 157 21.79 15.47 -27.92
N VAL A 158 21.65 14.88 -26.73
CA VAL A 158 22.64 15.02 -25.66
C VAL A 158 23.01 13.64 -25.09
N PRO A 159 24.31 13.37 -24.81
CA PRO A 159 24.72 12.19 -24.06
C PRO A 159 24.07 12.12 -22.67
N MET A 160 23.66 10.92 -22.24
CA MET A 160 22.99 10.73 -20.95
C MET A 160 23.80 11.27 -19.76
N GLU A 161 25.13 11.22 -19.83
CA GLU A 161 26.00 11.70 -18.74
C GLU A 161 26.00 13.23 -18.55
N PHE A 162 25.39 14.00 -19.45
CA PHE A 162 25.25 15.46 -19.32
C PHE A 162 23.82 15.90 -19.01
N ILE A 163 22.94 14.95 -18.69
CA ILE A 163 21.53 15.20 -18.37
C ILE A 163 21.30 14.93 -16.88
N THR A 164 20.61 15.83 -16.19
CA THR A 164 20.23 15.66 -14.79
C THR A 164 18.71 15.68 -14.66
N VAL A 165 18.13 14.79 -13.85
CA VAL A 165 16.68 14.83 -13.54
C VAL A 165 16.38 16.07 -12.70
N ASP A 166 15.44 16.92 -13.11
CA ASP A 166 15.12 18.16 -12.38
C ASP A 166 14.59 17.88 -10.96
N GLN A 167 14.87 18.76 -10.02
CA GLN A 167 14.50 18.63 -8.61
C GLN A 167 13.03 18.96 -8.37
N GLY A 168 12.42 18.26 -7.39
CA GLY A 168 11.08 18.59 -6.92
C GLY A 168 9.95 18.03 -7.77
N GLN A 169 10.26 17.01 -8.58
CA GLN A 169 9.28 16.29 -9.39
C GLN A 169 8.62 15.16 -8.58
N LEU A 170 7.29 15.20 -8.49
CA LEU A 170 6.49 14.23 -7.74
C LEU A 170 6.55 12.85 -8.40
N SER A 171 6.80 11.80 -7.62
CA SER A 171 6.68 10.42 -8.09
C SER A 171 5.29 9.87 -7.81
N LEU A 172 4.51 9.63 -8.87
CA LEU A 172 3.18 9.03 -8.80
C LEU A 172 3.19 7.52 -9.12
N ALA A 173 4.37 6.97 -9.40
CA ALA A 173 4.51 5.55 -9.71
C ALA A 173 4.25 4.70 -8.44
N PRO A 174 3.55 3.56 -8.56
CA PRO A 174 3.37 2.64 -7.45
C PRO A 174 4.71 2.23 -6.82
N PHE A 175 4.68 1.97 -5.51
CA PHE A 175 5.84 1.47 -4.78
C PHE A 175 5.90 -0.05 -4.85
N THR A 176 7.11 -0.60 -4.87
CA THR A 176 7.32 -2.04 -4.68
C THR A 176 7.11 -2.42 -3.21
N THR A 177 6.92 -3.70 -2.91
CA THR A 177 6.82 -4.21 -1.53
C THR A 177 8.00 -3.80 -0.65
N LYS A 178 9.22 -3.85 -1.22
CA LYS A 178 10.45 -3.41 -0.53
C LYS A 178 10.41 -1.93 -0.21
N GLN A 179 9.97 -1.10 -1.16
CA GLN A 179 9.82 0.34 -0.95
C GLN A 179 8.78 0.68 0.11
N TYR A 180 7.62 0.00 0.10
CA TYR A 180 6.63 0.17 1.15
C TYR A 180 7.19 -0.16 2.54
N ALA A 181 8.03 -1.18 2.66
CA ALA A 181 8.67 -1.54 3.93
C ALA A 181 9.63 -0.44 4.42
N GLU A 182 10.44 0.14 3.54
CA GLU A 182 11.33 1.26 3.90
C GLU A 182 10.54 2.53 4.22
N ILE A 183 9.56 2.89 3.39
CA ILE A 183 8.67 4.04 3.64
C ILE A 183 8.00 3.91 5.00
N LYS A 184 7.51 2.71 5.37
CA LYS A 184 6.89 2.49 6.68
C LYS A 184 7.82 2.80 7.85
N LYS A 185 9.12 2.51 7.72
CA LYS A 185 10.11 2.84 8.75
C LYS A 185 10.32 4.35 8.83
N ILE A 186 10.42 5.01 7.67
CA ILE A 186 10.62 6.47 7.56
C ILE A 186 9.45 7.23 8.20
N ILE A 187 8.21 6.84 7.88
CA ILE A 187 7.02 7.57 8.35
C ILE A 187 6.60 7.22 9.78
N ALA A 188 7.20 6.17 10.38
CA ALA A 188 6.85 5.70 11.72
C ALA A 188 7.49 6.59 12.81
N VAL A 189 6.93 7.80 12.95
CA VAL A 189 7.41 8.82 13.90
C VAL A 189 6.62 8.71 15.21
N GLY A 190 7.32 8.74 16.34
CA GLY A 190 6.69 8.71 17.66
C GLY A 190 5.92 10.01 17.99
N PRO A 191 4.93 9.99 18.90
CA PRO A 191 4.13 11.19 19.21
C PRO A 191 4.96 12.41 19.66
N GLN A 192 5.99 12.20 20.48
CA GLN A 192 6.87 13.26 20.97
C GLN A 192 7.70 13.89 19.85
N GLU A 193 8.31 13.05 19.01
CA GLU A 193 9.10 13.50 17.86
C GLU A 193 8.21 14.24 16.84
N CYS A 194 7.00 13.73 16.59
CA CYS A 194 6.03 14.39 15.72
C CYS A 194 5.65 15.79 16.24
N TYR A 195 5.46 15.93 17.56
CA TYR A 195 5.21 17.22 18.22
C TYR A 195 6.37 18.20 18.00
N GLU A 196 7.61 17.75 18.23
CA GLU A 196 8.83 18.56 18.04
C GLU A 196 9.00 18.99 16.57
N MET A 197 8.75 18.08 15.63
CA MET A 197 8.76 18.39 14.20
C MET A 197 7.71 19.47 13.85
N ILE A 198 6.48 19.36 14.36
CA ILE A 198 5.43 20.37 14.11
C ILE A 198 5.83 21.73 14.71
N GLN A 199 6.35 21.75 15.95
CA GLN A 199 6.84 22.99 16.57
C GLN A 199 8.00 23.62 15.79
N SER A 200 8.89 22.80 15.21
CA SER A 200 9.97 23.31 14.38
C SER A 200 9.45 24.05 13.14
N ILE A 201 8.38 23.54 12.51
CA ILE A 201 7.76 24.14 11.33
C ILE A 201 7.12 25.48 11.69
N THR A 202 6.38 25.54 12.80
CA THR A 202 5.72 26.79 13.24
C THR A 202 6.73 27.89 13.52
N ASN A 203 7.89 27.52 14.10
CA ASN A 203 8.99 28.44 14.40
C ASN A 203 9.75 28.91 13.15
N ILE A 204 10.10 27.99 12.23
CA ILE A 204 10.92 28.31 11.05
C ILE A 204 10.16 29.16 10.04
N GLN A 205 8.87 28.89 9.84
CA GLN A 205 8.13 29.48 8.73
C GLN A 205 7.41 30.77 9.08
N SER A 206 7.43 31.19 10.35
CA SER A 206 6.65 32.31 10.87
C SER A 206 5.25 32.31 10.25
N ILE A 207 4.36 31.44 10.74
CA ILE A 207 2.98 31.33 10.23
C ILE A 207 2.35 32.73 10.11
N THR A 208 2.73 33.63 11.02
CA THR A 208 2.51 35.08 10.96
C THR A 208 3.46 35.79 9.98
N ASN A 209 3.02 35.94 8.74
CA ASN A 209 3.69 36.81 7.77
C ASN A 209 3.10 38.24 7.75
N GLU A 210 3.74 39.16 7.04
CA GLU A 210 3.26 40.55 6.90
C GLU A 210 1.84 40.63 6.31
N HIS A 211 1.48 39.71 5.43
CA HIS A 211 0.14 39.66 4.85
C HIS A 211 -0.94 39.40 5.91
N LEU A 212 -0.72 38.45 6.83
CA LEU A 212 -1.66 38.21 7.93
C LEU A 212 -1.72 39.39 8.90
N LYS A 213 -0.57 40.01 9.21
CA LYS A 213 -0.51 41.22 10.04
C LYS A 213 -1.31 42.37 9.43
N ASN A 214 -1.20 42.59 8.12
CA ASN A 214 -1.96 43.62 7.39
C ASN A 214 -3.47 43.35 7.39
N LEU A 215 -3.88 42.09 7.53
CA LEU A 215 -5.29 41.69 7.67
C LEU A 215 -5.77 41.71 9.13
N GLY A 216 -4.92 42.09 10.09
CA GLY A 216 -5.25 42.06 11.52
C GLY A 216 -5.39 40.64 12.08
N ILE A 217 -4.83 39.63 11.41
CA ILE A 217 -4.89 38.23 11.83
C ILE A 217 -3.63 37.90 12.65
N THR A 218 -3.84 37.43 13.87
CA THR A 218 -2.79 36.89 14.74
C THR A 218 -2.99 35.40 14.92
N VAL A 219 -1.90 34.64 14.88
CA VAL A 219 -1.90 33.18 15.08
C VAL A 219 -1.15 32.88 16.37
N ASP A 220 -1.75 32.07 17.23
CA ASP A 220 -1.08 31.51 18.40
C ASP A 220 -0.11 30.41 17.97
N ASN A 221 1.10 30.43 18.52
CA ASN A 221 2.15 29.45 18.19
C ASN A 221 2.05 28.19 19.05
N GLU A 222 1.27 28.22 20.13
CA GLU A 222 1.05 27.07 21.00
C GLU A 222 -0.07 26.16 20.48
N MET A 223 0.10 24.85 20.68
CA MET A 223 -0.93 23.88 20.31
C MET A 223 -2.17 24.04 21.20
N LEU A 224 -3.35 23.90 20.60
CA LEU A 224 -4.62 24.00 21.34
C LEU A 224 -4.73 22.87 22.37
N MET A 225 -4.87 23.23 23.64
CA MET A 225 -5.16 22.29 24.71
C MET A 225 -6.64 21.91 24.75
N VAL A 226 -6.93 20.63 24.51
CA VAL A 226 -8.29 20.09 24.45
C VAL A 226 -8.52 19.08 25.59
N PRO A 227 -9.57 19.24 26.42
CA PRO A 227 -9.89 18.25 27.44
C PRO A 227 -10.35 16.93 26.79
N ALA A 228 -9.69 15.83 27.16
CA ALA A 228 -10.02 14.48 26.68
C ALA A 228 -10.69 13.64 27.77
N ARG A 229 -11.41 12.59 27.36
CA ARG A 229 -12.01 11.60 28.27
C ARG A 229 -11.58 10.20 27.86
N ILE A 230 -11.18 9.39 28.84
CA ILE A 230 -10.89 7.96 28.63
C ILE A 230 -12.18 7.18 28.82
N LEU A 231 -12.68 6.57 27.76
CA LEU A 231 -13.87 5.72 27.82
C LEU A 231 -13.59 4.43 28.60
N PRO A 232 -14.59 3.88 29.32
CA PRO A 232 -14.42 2.64 30.05
C PRO A 232 -14.10 1.47 29.12
N GLN A 233 -13.29 0.53 29.61
CA GLN A 233 -12.91 -0.65 28.85
C GLN A 233 -14.13 -1.53 28.55
N LEU A 234 -14.18 -2.04 27.32
CA LEU A 234 -15.21 -3.00 26.89
C LEU A 234 -14.94 -4.38 27.49
N GLN A 235 -16.02 -5.14 27.71
CA GLN A 235 -15.94 -6.53 28.16
C GLN A 235 -16.06 -7.46 26.96
N ILE A 236 -15.04 -8.29 26.77
CA ILE A 236 -15.01 -9.35 25.76
C ILE A 236 -15.46 -10.65 26.43
N LYS A 237 -16.41 -11.35 25.82
CA LYS A 237 -16.96 -12.60 26.35
C LYS A 237 -16.55 -13.78 25.48
N TYR A 238 -15.95 -14.78 26.13
CA TYR A 238 -15.61 -16.09 25.59
C TYR A 238 -16.43 -17.16 26.32
N ASN A 239 -17.49 -17.70 25.70
CA ASN A 239 -18.47 -18.52 26.42
C ASN A 239 -18.85 -17.87 27.78
N ASP A 240 -18.57 -18.54 28.90
CA ASP A 240 -18.86 -18.06 30.26
C ASP A 240 -17.74 -17.21 30.89
N VAL A 241 -16.63 -16.96 30.17
CA VAL A 241 -15.46 -16.23 30.67
C VAL A 241 -15.41 -14.81 30.11
N ILE A 242 -15.15 -13.83 30.97
CA ILE A 242 -14.89 -12.44 30.55
C ILE A 242 -13.38 -12.25 30.38
N GLY A 243 -12.96 -11.93 29.16
CA GLY A 243 -11.58 -11.60 28.82
C GLY A 243 -11.18 -10.22 29.35
N ARG A 244 -9.94 -10.11 29.81
CA ARG A 244 -9.36 -8.84 30.28
C ARG A 244 -8.81 -8.04 29.11
N VAL A 245 -9.30 -6.82 28.96
CA VAL A 245 -8.78 -5.84 27.98
C VAL A 245 -7.84 -4.88 28.70
N GLN A 246 -6.68 -4.59 28.11
CA GLN A 246 -5.74 -3.59 28.59
C GLN A 246 -5.35 -2.69 27.42
N ILE A 247 -5.71 -1.41 27.49
CA ILE A 247 -5.38 -0.40 26.46
C ILE A 247 -5.75 -0.92 25.05
N GLY A 248 -6.98 -1.43 24.91
CA GLY A 248 -7.49 -1.96 23.64
C GLY A 248 -6.90 -3.30 23.18
N LYS A 249 -6.03 -3.94 23.97
CA LYS A 249 -5.40 -5.23 23.66
C LYS A 249 -5.87 -6.33 24.62
N TRP A 250 -5.95 -7.56 24.13
CA TRP A 250 -6.23 -8.76 24.93
C TRP A 250 -5.60 -9.98 24.26
N TYR A 251 -5.35 -11.02 25.05
CA TYR A 251 -4.86 -12.30 24.55
C TYR A 251 -6.01 -13.27 24.26
N LEU A 252 -5.76 -14.21 23.35
CA LEU A 252 -6.67 -15.30 23.01
C LEU A 252 -6.46 -16.47 23.96
N ASP A 253 -6.99 -16.33 25.17
CA ASP A 253 -6.74 -17.29 26.24
C ASP A 253 -7.87 -18.31 26.43
N ASN A 254 -8.99 -18.13 25.75
CA ASN A 254 -10.19 -18.94 25.92
C ASN A 254 -10.68 -19.54 24.60
N ARG A 255 -11.49 -20.60 24.71
CA ARG A 255 -12.15 -21.25 23.56
C ARG A 255 -13.08 -20.28 22.84
N PHE A 256 -13.23 -20.49 21.54
CA PHE A 256 -14.18 -19.72 20.74
C PHE A 256 -15.62 -20.05 21.13
N ASN A 257 -16.52 -19.09 20.94
CA ASN A 257 -17.93 -19.21 21.33
C ASN A 257 -18.72 -20.13 20.40
N LYS A 258 -18.38 -20.10 19.12
CA LYS A 258 -18.98 -20.98 18.10
C LYS A 258 -17.91 -21.45 17.15
N VAL A 259 -17.82 -22.74 16.97
CA VAL A 259 -16.86 -23.41 16.08
C VAL A 259 -17.60 -24.34 15.14
N ARG A 260 -17.00 -24.61 13.99
CA ARG A 260 -17.48 -25.59 13.01
C ARG A 260 -16.46 -26.73 12.92
N GLU A 261 -16.96 -27.96 12.79
CA GLU A 261 -16.13 -29.14 12.52
C GLU A 261 -15.51 -29.05 11.12
N ILE A 262 -14.23 -29.43 10.98
CA ILE A 262 -13.49 -29.52 9.72
C ILE A 262 -13.14 -30.98 9.46
N ARG A 263 -13.86 -31.65 8.57
CA ARG A 263 -13.72 -33.10 8.34
C ARG A 263 -12.53 -33.44 7.45
N THR A 264 -12.30 -32.62 6.43
CA THR A 264 -11.18 -32.81 5.51
C THR A 264 -10.54 -31.45 5.25
N TRP A 265 -9.24 -31.36 5.45
CA TRP A 265 -8.47 -30.16 5.18
C TRP A 265 -7.09 -30.52 4.64
N ALA A 266 -6.49 -29.58 3.93
CA ALA A 266 -5.19 -29.73 3.30
C ALA A 266 -4.25 -28.60 3.66
N VAL A 267 -2.95 -28.91 3.67
CA VAL A 267 -1.88 -27.93 3.69
C VAL A 267 -1.05 -28.12 2.42
N VAL A 268 -0.92 -27.06 1.64
CA VAL A 268 -0.23 -27.11 0.34
C VAL A 268 0.92 -26.12 0.36
N PHE A 269 2.12 -26.62 0.16
CA PHE A 269 3.32 -25.81 0.07
C PHE A 269 3.57 -25.42 -1.40
N ILE A 270 3.61 -24.14 -1.71
CA ILE A 270 3.97 -23.63 -3.04
C ILE A 270 5.42 -23.18 -3.03
N ASN A 271 6.23 -23.75 -3.91
CA ASN A 271 7.62 -23.36 -4.09
C ASN A 271 7.97 -23.12 -5.56
N GLN A 272 9.00 -22.31 -5.79
CA GLN A 272 9.65 -22.19 -7.10
C GLN A 272 10.71 -23.27 -7.32
N HIS A 273 11.29 -23.80 -6.24
CA HIS A 273 12.36 -24.80 -6.26
C HIS A 273 12.04 -25.99 -5.36
N GLU A 274 12.87 -27.03 -5.36
CA GLU A 274 12.74 -28.09 -4.35
C GLU A 274 12.98 -27.53 -2.95
N LEU A 275 12.22 -28.06 -2.00
CA LEU A 275 12.35 -27.70 -0.59
C LEU A 275 13.66 -28.22 0.00
N ASP A 276 14.39 -27.37 0.72
CA ASP A 276 15.50 -27.83 1.54
C ASP A 276 15.01 -28.47 2.86
N ASN A 277 15.88 -29.21 3.55
CA ASN A 277 15.54 -29.89 4.79
C ASN A 277 15.01 -28.94 5.89
N ARG A 278 15.55 -27.72 5.95
CA ARG A 278 15.13 -26.72 6.94
C ARG A 278 13.71 -26.24 6.66
N GLN A 279 13.38 -26.01 5.40
CA GLN A 279 12.04 -25.60 4.97
C GLN A 279 11.01 -26.72 5.21
N ILE A 280 11.39 -27.99 4.99
CA ILE A 280 10.56 -29.16 5.30
C ILE A 280 10.27 -29.23 6.79
N ASP A 281 11.31 -29.13 7.63
CA ASP A 281 11.15 -29.21 9.08
C ASP A 281 10.33 -28.04 9.64
N LEU A 282 10.54 -26.83 9.12
CA LEU A 282 9.73 -25.66 9.48
C LEU A 282 8.26 -25.85 9.11
N THR A 283 7.98 -26.37 7.91
CA THR A 283 6.62 -26.63 7.45
C THR A 283 5.94 -27.69 8.32
N ARG A 284 6.66 -28.75 8.69
CA ARG A 284 6.15 -29.80 9.58
C ARG A 284 5.82 -29.25 10.97
N ASP A 285 6.71 -28.48 11.57
CA ASP A 285 6.48 -27.82 12.87
C ASP A 285 5.28 -26.86 12.79
N PHE A 286 5.19 -26.09 11.69
CA PHE A 286 4.07 -25.19 11.44
C PHE A 286 2.74 -25.95 11.39
N VAL A 287 2.63 -27.03 10.60
CA VAL A 287 1.42 -27.89 10.54
C VAL A 287 1.06 -28.44 11.92
N GLN A 288 2.04 -28.90 12.69
CA GLN A 288 1.82 -29.38 14.06
C GLN A 288 1.25 -28.28 14.97
N LYS A 289 1.78 -27.07 14.90
CA LYS A 289 1.31 -25.93 15.68
C LYS A 289 -0.09 -25.45 15.27
N ILE A 290 -0.45 -25.52 13.99
CA ILE A 290 -1.83 -25.28 13.54
C ILE A 290 -2.79 -26.24 14.24
N ARG A 291 -2.46 -27.55 14.25
CA ARG A 291 -3.28 -28.57 14.92
C ARG A 291 -3.42 -28.29 16.42
N GLN A 292 -2.33 -27.94 17.08
CA GLN A 292 -2.35 -27.56 18.50
C GLN A 292 -3.23 -26.34 18.76
N ALA A 293 -3.14 -25.31 17.91
CA ALA A 293 -3.94 -24.10 18.04
C ALA A 293 -5.43 -24.35 17.77
N MET A 294 -5.78 -25.12 16.73
CA MET A 294 -7.19 -25.51 16.47
C MET A 294 -7.78 -26.27 17.65
N SER A 295 -7.02 -27.23 18.22
CA SER A 295 -7.44 -27.98 19.42
C SER A 295 -7.60 -27.07 20.65
N LYS A 296 -6.66 -26.14 20.89
CA LYS A 296 -6.71 -25.16 21.99
C LYS A 296 -8.02 -24.36 21.97
N TYR A 297 -8.49 -23.96 20.79
CA TYR A 297 -9.72 -23.18 20.62
C TYR A 297 -10.98 -24.02 20.39
N ALA A 298 -10.90 -25.33 20.62
CA ALA A 298 -11.98 -26.29 20.49
C ALA A 298 -12.57 -26.43 19.07
N ILE A 299 -11.83 -26.04 18.03
CA ILE A 299 -12.19 -26.40 16.66
C ILE A 299 -12.03 -27.91 16.53
N GLN A 300 -13.08 -28.59 16.09
CA GLN A 300 -13.04 -30.02 15.81
C GLN A 300 -12.48 -30.20 14.40
N PHE A 301 -11.48 -31.05 14.23
CA PHE A 301 -10.85 -31.28 12.93
C PHE A 301 -10.32 -32.70 12.80
N ASN A 302 -10.20 -33.19 11.57
CA ASN A 302 -9.44 -34.41 11.29
C ASN A 302 -7.95 -34.17 11.54
N SER A 303 -7.36 -34.96 12.43
CA SER A 303 -5.99 -34.74 12.89
C SER A 303 -4.92 -35.01 11.82
N SER A 304 -5.25 -35.69 10.72
CA SER A 304 -4.34 -35.98 9.62
C SER A 304 -4.73 -35.14 8.39
N PRO A 305 -4.12 -33.95 8.18
CA PRO A 305 -4.34 -33.18 6.96
C PRO A 305 -3.79 -33.90 5.72
N ILE A 306 -4.31 -33.53 4.56
CA ILE A 306 -3.65 -33.84 3.28
C ILE A 306 -2.49 -32.86 3.12
N GLU A 307 -1.26 -33.35 3.07
CA GLU A 307 -0.06 -32.52 2.87
C GLU A 307 0.45 -32.70 1.43
N LYS A 308 0.59 -31.59 0.69
CA LYS A 308 1.09 -31.57 -0.70
C LYS A 308 2.14 -30.48 -0.88
N SER A 309 2.99 -30.65 -1.90
CA SER A 309 3.93 -29.62 -2.36
C SER A 309 3.77 -29.44 -3.86
N ASP A 310 3.70 -28.19 -4.31
CA ASP A 310 3.42 -27.83 -5.69
C ASP A 310 4.35 -26.73 -6.21
N VAL A 311 4.42 -26.66 -7.54
CA VAL A 311 5.14 -25.60 -8.24
C VAL A 311 4.24 -24.37 -8.35
N ALA A 312 4.85 -23.18 -8.23
CA ALA A 312 4.24 -21.88 -8.41
C ALA A 312 3.78 -21.58 -9.86
N VAL A 313 2.84 -22.39 -10.37
CA VAL A 313 2.26 -22.24 -11.72
C VAL A 313 0.73 -22.10 -11.60
N PRO A 314 0.12 -21.01 -12.10
CA PRO A 314 -1.32 -20.75 -11.95
C PRO A 314 -2.22 -21.94 -12.33
N GLN A 315 -1.96 -22.55 -13.49
CA GLN A 315 -2.76 -23.65 -14.03
C GLN A 315 -2.69 -24.89 -13.13
N THR A 316 -1.50 -25.21 -12.64
CA THR A 316 -1.28 -26.34 -11.72
C THR A 316 -2.01 -26.14 -10.41
N ILE A 317 -1.94 -24.92 -9.85
CA ILE A 317 -2.62 -24.58 -8.60
C ILE A 317 -4.12 -24.74 -8.74
N LEU A 318 -4.73 -24.21 -9.80
CA LEU A 318 -6.16 -24.39 -10.06
C LEU A 318 -6.56 -25.86 -10.23
N ALA A 319 -5.74 -26.68 -10.88
CA ALA A 319 -5.99 -28.11 -11.02
C ALA A 319 -5.98 -28.82 -9.65
N HIS A 320 -5.02 -28.49 -8.79
CA HIS A 320 -4.92 -29.08 -7.46
C HIS A 320 -6.00 -28.61 -6.48
N ILE A 321 -6.43 -27.35 -6.56
CA ILE A 321 -7.59 -26.89 -5.77
C ILE A 321 -8.82 -27.73 -6.14
N ASN A 322 -9.06 -27.97 -7.43
CA ASN A 322 -10.16 -28.81 -7.89
C ASN A 322 -10.00 -30.28 -7.44
N GLU A 323 -8.79 -30.82 -7.47
CA GLU A 323 -8.52 -32.18 -6.98
C GLU A 323 -8.82 -32.32 -5.48
N LEU A 324 -8.36 -31.38 -4.66
CA LEU A 324 -8.62 -31.35 -3.22
C LEU A 324 -10.12 -31.17 -2.92
N LYS A 325 -10.82 -30.35 -3.72
CA LYS A 325 -12.28 -30.23 -3.66
C LYS A 325 -12.97 -31.56 -3.95
N MET A 326 -12.54 -32.30 -4.97
CA MET A 326 -13.08 -33.65 -5.28
C MET A 326 -12.82 -34.66 -4.16
N GLN A 327 -11.74 -34.47 -3.38
CA GLN A 327 -11.45 -35.25 -2.17
C GLN A 327 -12.26 -34.79 -0.95
N GLY A 328 -13.13 -33.80 -1.10
CA GLY A 328 -14.00 -33.27 -0.05
C GLY A 328 -13.32 -32.30 0.91
N CYS A 329 -12.20 -31.68 0.53
CA CYS A 329 -11.54 -30.66 1.36
C CYS A 329 -12.45 -29.44 1.58
N GLU A 330 -12.75 -29.15 2.85
CA GLU A 330 -13.49 -27.96 3.28
C GLU A 330 -12.56 -26.75 3.49
N VAL A 331 -11.29 -27.02 3.83
CA VAL A 331 -10.28 -26.00 4.13
C VAL A 331 -8.97 -26.35 3.43
N ILE A 332 -8.37 -25.39 2.75
CA ILE A 332 -7.02 -25.51 2.17
C ILE A 332 -6.15 -24.37 2.70
N ILE A 333 -5.02 -24.71 3.29
CA ILE A 333 -4.03 -23.73 3.78
C ILE A 333 -2.83 -23.75 2.82
N TYR A 334 -2.67 -22.68 2.05
CA TYR A 334 -1.52 -22.49 1.17
C TYR A 334 -0.37 -21.79 1.89
N ILE A 335 0.82 -22.37 1.83
CA ILE A 335 2.06 -21.74 2.27
C ILE A 335 2.80 -21.30 1.01
N LEU A 336 2.87 -19.98 0.78
CA LEU A 336 3.40 -19.39 -0.44
C LEU A 336 4.86 -18.99 -0.22
N ASN A 337 5.79 -19.71 -0.85
CA ASN A 337 7.21 -19.36 -0.89
C ASN A 337 7.57 -18.66 -2.21
N GLN A 338 6.99 -17.49 -2.44
CA GLN A 338 7.26 -16.68 -3.62
C GLN A 338 7.02 -15.19 -3.36
N VAL A 339 7.66 -14.36 -4.18
CA VAL A 339 7.67 -12.89 -4.03
C VAL A 339 6.53 -12.21 -4.80
N ASP A 340 6.00 -12.85 -5.86
CA ASP A 340 5.01 -12.25 -6.76
C ASP A 340 3.56 -12.61 -6.36
N ASN A 341 2.66 -11.62 -6.46
CA ASN A 341 1.26 -11.75 -6.06
C ASN A 341 0.39 -12.55 -7.04
N ASP A 342 0.88 -12.84 -8.25
CA ASP A 342 0.08 -13.46 -9.33
C ASP A 342 -0.59 -14.77 -8.89
N ILE A 343 0.11 -15.60 -8.12
CA ILE A 343 -0.47 -16.85 -7.60
C ILE A 343 -1.51 -16.58 -6.51
N TYR A 344 -1.26 -15.62 -5.63
CA TYR A 344 -2.23 -15.25 -4.60
C TYR A 344 -3.52 -14.75 -5.26
N ASP A 345 -3.39 -13.91 -6.27
CA ASP A 345 -4.52 -13.37 -7.03
C ASP A 345 -5.31 -14.51 -7.71
N VAL A 346 -4.64 -15.47 -8.34
CA VAL A 346 -5.29 -16.66 -8.94
C VAL A 346 -6.05 -17.48 -7.89
N ILE A 347 -5.47 -17.71 -6.71
CA ILE A 347 -6.12 -18.44 -5.62
C ILE A 347 -7.36 -17.68 -5.13
N LYS A 348 -7.27 -16.35 -5.00
CA LYS A 348 -8.37 -15.52 -4.50
C LYS A 348 -9.48 -15.33 -5.53
N ASP A 349 -9.14 -15.24 -6.80
CA ASP A 349 -10.11 -15.24 -7.89
C ASP A 349 -10.91 -16.54 -7.91
N PHE A 350 -10.25 -17.68 -7.67
CA PHE A 350 -10.94 -18.96 -7.51
C PHE A 350 -11.88 -18.97 -6.29
N GLU A 351 -11.40 -18.58 -5.10
CA GLU A 351 -12.20 -18.52 -3.86
C GLU A 351 -13.40 -17.56 -3.98
N ASN A 352 -13.29 -16.49 -4.78
CA ASN A 352 -14.39 -15.54 -5.01
C ASN A 352 -15.50 -16.09 -5.92
N VAL A 353 -15.19 -17.03 -6.80
CA VAL A 353 -16.14 -17.66 -7.73
C VAL A 353 -16.78 -18.90 -7.08
N GLU A 354 -16.00 -19.67 -6.33
CA GLU A 354 -16.38 -20.97 -5.78
C GLU A 354 -16.51 -20.92 -4.25
N THR A 355 -17.69 -21.22 -3.70
CA THR A 355 -18.02 -20.92 -2.30
C THR A 355 -17.83 -22.07 -1.30
N ASP A 356 -17.58 -23.30 -1.77
CA ASP A 356 -17.68 -24.50 -0.93
C ASP A 356 -16.38 -24.89 -0.22
N THR A 357 -15.25 -24.29 -0.61
CA THR A 357 -13.93 -24.57 -0.04
C THR A 357 -13.31 -23.27 0.44
N ILE A 358 -12.93 -23.22 1.72
CA ILE A 358 -12.27 -22.06 2.32
C ILE A 358 -10.77 -22.15 2.06
N ILE A 359 -10.18 -21.09 1.53
CA ILE A 359 -8.75 -21.05 1.23
C ILE A 359 -8.04 -19.97 2.05
N GLN A 360 -7.02 -20.36 2.79
CA GLN A 360 -6.21 -19.44 3.59
C GLN A 360 -4.76 -19.48 3.15
N CYS A 361 -4.18 -18.31 2.88
CA CYS A 361 -2.80 -18.20 2.41
C CYS A 361 -1.90 -17.66 3.53
N VAL A 362 -0.68 -18.18 3.61
CA VAL A 362 0.38 -17.80 4.54
C VAL A 362 1.65 -17.57 3.72
N LEU A 363 2.38 -16.48 3.98
CA LEU A 363 3.66 -16.23 3.32
C LEU A 363 4.77 -16.97 4.05
N PHE A 364 5.57 -17.74 3.31
CA PHE A 364 6.67 -18.51 3.89
C PHE A 364 7.74 -17.60 4.52
N ASP A 365 8.05 -16.46 3.90
CA ASP A 365 8.99 -15.47 4.43
C ASP A 365 8.59 -14.97 5.82
N GLN A 366 7.29 -14.86 6.10
CA GLN A 366 6.81 -14.49 7.44
C GLN A 366 7.15 -15.58 8.45
N LEU A 367 6.98 -16.85 8.08
CA LEU A 367 7.36 -17.99 8.94
C LEU A 367 8.87 -18.03 9.20
N MET A 368 9.68 -17.76 8.18
CA MET A 368 11.14 -17.71 8.30
C MET A 368 11.65 -16.55 9.16
N SER A 369 10.92 -15.42 9.19
CA SER A 369 11.29 -14.25 9.98
C SER A 369 11.08 -14.43 11.49
N ILE A 370 10.29 -15.44 11.89
CA ILE A 370 9.95 -15.69 13.28
C ILE A 370 11.04 -16.55 13.93
N SER A 371 11.72 -15.99 14.93
CA SER A 371 12.85 -16.65 15.60
C SER A 371 12.44 -17.57 16.77
N ASP A 372 11.28 -17.34 17.39
CA ASP A 372 10.83 -18.09 18.57
C ASP A 372 9.52 -18.86 18.30
N SER A 373 9.45 -20.07 18.86
CA SER A 373 8.27 -20.93 18.92
C SER A 373 7.04 -20.23 19.52
N CYS A 374 7.22 -19.35 20.51
CA CYS A 374 6.16 -18.56 21.14
C CYS A 374 5.54 -17.56 20.15
N ASP A 375 6.38 -16.83 19.42
CA ASP A 375 5.95 -15.88 18.40
C ASP A 375 5.23 -16.58 17.25
N MET A 376 5.70 -17.78 16.86
CA MET A 376 5.03 -18.59 15.84
C MET A 376 3.64 -19.04 16.32
N ASN A 377 3.52 -19.45 17.58
CA ASN A 377 2.23 -19.78 18.16
C ASN A 377 1.31 -18.55 18.15
N MET A 378 1.79 -17.37 18.54
CA MET A 378 0.99 -16.14 18.50
C MET A 378 0.56 -15.77 17.08
N TYR A 379 1.45 -15.91 16.09
CA TYR A 379 1.14 -15.67 14.68
C TYR A 379 0.02 -16.60 14.20
N ILE A 380 0.15 -17.91 14.43
CA ILE A 380 -0.86 -18.91 14.04
C ILE A 380 -2.21 -18.63 14.71
N GLN A 381 -2.20 -18.32 16.00
CA GLN A 381 -3.43 -18.07 16.75
C GLN A 381 -4.12 -16.78 16.28
N ASN A 382 -3.36 -15.69 16.08
CA ASN A 382 -3.91 -14.38 15.75
C ASN A 382 -4.33 -14.22 14.28
N ASN A 383 -3.54 -14.77 13.35
CA ASN A 383 -3.69 -14.52 11.92
C ASN A 383 -4.26 -15.70 11.14
N LEU A 384 -4.16 -16.93 11.66
CA LEU A 384 -4.62 -18.11 10.93
C LEU A 384 -5.90 -18.69 11.53
N VAL A 385 -5.85 -19.16 12.79
CA VAL A 385 -6.95 -19.90 13.40
C VAL A 385 -8.20 -19.03 13.61
N LYS A 386 -8.00 -17.76 13.97
CA LYS A 386 -9.10 -16.78 14.06
C LYS A 386 -9.78 -16.51 12.73
N GLU A 387 -9.00 -16.36 11.66
CA GLU A 387 -9.54 -16.11 10.32
C GLU A 387 -10.27 -17.34 9.78
N LEU A 388 -9.68 -18.53 9.93
CA LEU A 388 -10.31 -19.80 9.58
C LEU A 388 -11.67 -19.97 10.26
N SER A 389 -11.73 -19.74 11.58
CA SER A 389 -12.99 -19.85 12.31
C SER A 389 -14.03 -18.85 11.81
N ALA A 390 -13.63 -17.60 11.53
CA ALA A 390 -14.54 -16.59 10.98
C ALA A 390 -15.07 -16.97 9.59
N LYS A 391 -14.21 -17.46 8.69
CA LYS A 391 -14.59 -17.92 7.34
C LYS A 391 -15.54 -19.11 7.39
N LEU A 392 -15.34 -20.02 8.35
CA LEU A 392 -16.23 -21.18 8.59
C LEU A 392 -17.59 -20.80 9.20
N GLY A 393 -17.84 -19.51 9.48
CA GLY A 393 -19.06 -19.05 10.13
C GLY A 393 -19.07 -19.28 11.65
N GLY A 394 -17.88 -19.40 12.25
CA GLY A 394 -17.68 -19.42 13.69
C GLY A 394 -17.85 -18.04 14.34
N VAL A 395 -17.75 -18.01 15.66
CA VAL A 395 -17.77 -16.82 16.51
C VAL A 395 -16.62 -16.95 17.49
N ASN A 396 -15.56 -16.17 17.29
CA ASN A 396 -14.36 -16.24 18.13
C ASN A 396 -14.63 -15.65 19.52
N GLN A 397 -15.22 -14.46 19.56
CA GLN A 397 -15.61 -13.74 20.78
C GLN A 397 -16.73 -12.74 20.44
N PHE A 398 -17.46 -12.26 21.46
CA PHE A 398 -18.38 -11.13 21.30
C PHE A 398 -18.15 -10.06 22.36
N VAL A 399 -18.58 -8.83 22.05
CA VAL A 399 -18.52 -7.68 22.96
C VAL A 399 -19.91 -7.43 23.54
N SER A 400 -20.00 -7.24 24.85
CA SER A 400 -21.29 -6.90 25.47
C SER A 400 -21.65 -5.44 25.19
N LEU A 401 -22.68 -5.23 24.37
CA LEU A 401 -23.16 -3.89 23.97
C LEU A 401 -24.10 -3.24 24.99
N MET A 402 -24.58 -3.99 26.00
CA MET A 402 -25.48 -3.48 27.03
C MET A 402 -24.97 -2.19 27.69
N ARG A 403 -23.67 -2.12 28.02
CA ARG A 403 -23.08 -0.92 28.65
C ARG A 403 -22.97 0.28 27.72
N ALA A 404 -22.91 0.06 26.40
CA ALA A 404 -22.82 1.14 25.42
C ALA A 404 -24.19 1.79 25.20
N PHE A 405 -25.27 1.01 25.29
CA PHE A 405 -26.62 1.44 24.92
C PHE A 405 -27.54 1.80 26.07
N THR A 406 -27.12 1.62 27.33
CA THR A 406 -27.86 2.08 28.52
C THR A 406 -28.15 3.59 28.56
N SER A 407 -27.50 4.39 27.70
CA SER A 407 -27.67 5.84 27.61
C SER A 407 -28.58 6.31 26.47
N LEU A 408 -29.01 5.40 25.57
CA LEU A 408 -29.92 5.77 24.49
C LEU A 408 -31.37 5.70 24.98
N PRO A 409 -32.20 6.74 24.75
CA PRO A 409 -33.66 6.64 24.89
C PRO A 409 -34.26 5.83 23.73
N ALA A 410 -33.62 4.71 23.35
CA ALA A 410 -34.06 3.84 22.28
C ALA A 410 -35.16 2.91 22.80
N ARG A 411 -36.22 2.75 22.00
CA ARG A 411 -37.39 1.90 22.31
C ARG A 411 -37.11 0.40 22.15
N SER A 412 -35.88 0.01 21.76
CA SER A 412 -35.47 -1.35 21.41
C SER A 412 -34.02 -1.64 21.79
N ASP A 413 -33.74 -2.85 22.28
CA ASP A 413 -32.40 -3.33 22.66
C ASP A 413 -31.61 -3.98 21.49
N ILE A 414 -32.19 -4.00 20.28
CA ILE A 414 -31.63 -4.68 19.11
C ILE A 414 -31.14 -3.64 18.11
N PHE A 415 -29.85 -3.72 17.77
CA PHE A 415 -29.19 -2.80 16.84
C PHE A 415 -28.54 -3.56 15.68
N MET A 416 -28.75 -3.05 14.47
CA MET A 416 -28.05 -3.50 13.27
C MET A 416 -26.99 -2.47 12.90
N PHE A 417 -25.77 -2.94 12.60
CA PHE A 417 -24.64 -2.07 12.26
C PHE A 417 -24.33 -2.18 10.78
N PHE A 418 -24.13 -1.03 10.14
CA PHE A 418 -23.65 -0.94 8.78
C PHE A 418 -22.27 -0.28 8.75
N GLY A 419 -21.35 -0.86 7.99
CA GLY A 419 -20.07 -0.28 7.60
C GLY A 419 -20.05 -0.09 6.09
N ILE A 420 -19.61 1.07 5.64
CA ILE A 420 -19.63 1.45 4.24
C ILE A 420 -18.28 2.04 3.90
N ASP A 421 -17.67 1.55 2.82
CA ASP A 421 -16.40 2.06 2.32
C ASP A 421 -16.36 2.08 0.79
N SER A 422 -15.60 3.03 0.24
CA SER A 422 -15.39 3.19 -1.20
C SER A 422 -13.89 3.25 -1.50
N SER A 423 -13.44 2.37 -2.38
CA SER A 423 -12.06 2.27 -2.83
C SER A 423 -11.92 2.73 -4.28
N HIS A 424 -10.96 3.62 -4.52
CA HIS A 424 -10.67 4.20 -5.83
C HIS A 424 -9.25 3.88 -6.26
N ILE A 425 -9.08 3.52 -7.54
CA ILE A 425 -7.74 3.37 -8.12
C ILE A 425 -7.30 4.76 -8.59
N THR A 426 -6.35 5.34 -7.87
CA THR A 426 -5.76 6.63 -8.23
C THR A 426 -5.15 6.55 -9.62
N CYS A 427 -5.46 7.52 -10.49
CA CYS A 427 -4.88 7.71 -11.83
C CYS A 427 -5.43 6.83 -12.98
N SER A 428 -6.68 6.37 -12.93
CA SER A 428 -7.34 5.77 -14.11
C SER A 428 -8.81 6.17 -14.20
N HIS A 429 -9.24 6.67 -15.37
CA HIS A 429 -10.65 6.90 -15.69
C HIS A 429 -11.38 5.62 -16.14
N GLU A 430 -10.62 4.57 -16.46
CA GLU A 430 -11.15 3.33 -17.04
C GLU A 430 -11.56 2.31 -15.99
N ARG A 431 -11.10 2.48 -14.75
CA ARG A 431 -11.37 1.54 -13.65
C ARG A 431 -12.49 2.06 -12.75
N PRO A 432 -13.47 1.21 -12.39
CA PRO A 432 -14.57 1.63 -11.53
C PRO A 432 -14.10 1.87 -10.10
N SER A 433 -14.87 2.68 -9.39
CA SER A 433 -14.86 2.72 -7.93
C SER A 433 -15.50 1.45 -7.38
N ILE A 434 -14.92 0.88 -6.32
CA ILE A 434 -15.46 -0.32 -5.67
C ILE A 434 -16.05 0.09 -4.34
N VAL A 435 -17.35 -0.14 -4.17
CA VAL A 435 -18.09 0.17 -2.95
C VAL A 435 -18.40 -1.11 -2.20
N ALA A 436 -18.03 -1.18 -0.93
CA ALA A 436 -18.36 -2.27 -0.03
C ALA A 436 -19.39 -1.83 1.02
N ILE A 437 -20.53 -2.50 1.06
CA ILE A 437 -21.60 -2.27 2.05
C ILE A 437 -21.68 -3.51 2.92
N THR A 438 -21.34 -3.37 4.19
CA THR A 438 -21.25 -4.45 5.16
C THR A 438 -22.31 -4.26 6.24
N GLY A 439 -23.12 -5.29 6.52
CA GLY A 439 -24.14 -5.27 7.57
C GLY A 439 -23.96 -6.41 8.56
N SER A 440 -24.20 -6.17 9.85
CA SER A 440 -24.21 -7.23 10.87
C SER A 440 -25.30 -8.25 10.56
N LYS A 441 -25.03 -9.55 10.70
CA LYS A 441 -26.01 -10.62 10.43
C LYS A 441 -27.03 -10.80 11.55
N ASP A 442 -26.69 -10.41 12.77
CA ASP A 442 -27.52 -10.55 13.96
C ASP A 442 -27.15 -9.52 15.04
N SER A 443 -27.92 -9.50 16.12
CA SER A 443 -27.76 -8.61 17.27
C SER A 443 -26.48 -8.83 18.08
N THR A 444 -25.76 -9.94 17.86
CA THR A 444 -24.47 -10.18 18.54
C THR A 444 -23.34 -9.37 17.92
N THR A 445 -23.51 -8.89 16.69
CA THR A 445 -22.54 -8.08 15.94
C THR A 445 -21.19 -8.77 15.70
N THR A 446 -21.18 -10.10 15.71
CA THR A 446 -19.97 -10.91 15.52
C THR A 446 -19.74 -11.35 14.09
N GLN A 447 -20.82 -11.44 13.31
CA GLN A 447 -20.78 -11.85 11.91
C GLN A 447 -21.35 -10.76 11.03
N TYR A 448 -20.73 -10.58 9.87
CA TYR A 448 -21.12 -9.57 8.90
C TYR A 448 -21.31 -10.20 7.52
N ALA A 449 -22.13 -9.55 6.72
CA ALA A 449 -22.31 -9.88 5.32
C ALA A 449 -22.06 -8.63 4.48
N THR A 450 -21.22 -8.77 3.46
CA THR A 450 -20.81 -7.67 2.60
C THR A 450 -21.43 -7.82 1.22
N ARG A 451 -21.84 -6.69 0.64
CA ARG A 451 -22.20 -6.57 -0.77
C ARG A 451 -21.19 -5.64 -1.42
N ILE A 452 -20.57 -6.10 -2.50
CA ILE A 452 -19.63 -5.32 -3.29
C ILE A 452 -20.36 -4.82 -4.53
N VAL A 453 -20.21 -3.53 -4.84
CA VAL A 453 -20.81 -2.92 -6.03
C VAL A 453 -19.76 -2.09 -6.76
N LYS A 454 -19.79 -2.15 -8.09
CA LYS A 454 -18.96 -1.32 -8.96
C LYS A 454 -19.73 -0.04 -9.29
N GLY A 455 -19.06 1.11 -9.19
CA GLY A 455 -19.60 2.40 -9.60
C GLY A 455 -18.66 3.08 -10.60
N PHE A 456 -19.20 3.53 -11.73
CA PHE A 456 -18.45 4.35 -12.68
C PHE A 456 -18.80 5.82 -12.44
N PRO A 457 -17.82 6.71 -12.27
CA PRO A 457 -18.10 8.12 -12.17
C PRO A 457 -18.66 8.64 -13.51
N SER A 458 -19.46 9.71 -13.46
CA SER A 458 -19.82 10.50 -14.64
C SER A 458 -18.56 11.05 -15.33
N THR A 459 -18.65 11.42 -16.61
CA THR A 459 -17.52 11.83 -17.48
C THR A 459 -16.60 12.93 -16.93
N GLU A 460 -17.02 13.70 -15.93
CA GLU A 460 -16.23 14.77 -15.29
C GLU A 460 -15.56 14.39 -13.95
N LYS A 461 -15.80 13.18 -13.42
CA LYS A 461 -15.26 12.75 -12.12
C LYS A 461 -14.34 11.54 -12.26
N ILE A 462 -13.33 11.48 -11.41
CA ILE A 462 -12.35 10.37 -11.37
C ILE A 462 -12.78 9.29 -10.36
N SER A 463 -13.66 9.64 -9.41
CA SER A 463 -14.14 8.75 -8.34
C SER A 463 -15.61 8.99 -8.01
N LEU A 464 -16.30 7.95 -7.56
CA LEU A 464 -17.69 7.99 -7.08
C LEU A 464 -17.75 7.71 -5.57
N GLU A 465 -17.79 8.78 -4.76
CA GLU A 465 -17.89 8.66 -3.29
C GLU A 465 -19.32 8.36 -2.81
N ILE A 466 -20.33 8.86 -3.54
CA ILE A 466 -21.73 8.71 -3.16
C ILE A 466 -22.25 7.35 -3.65
N ILE A 467 -22.89 6.60 -2.75
CA ILE A 467 -23.57 5.36 -3.10
C ILE A 467 -24.95 5.67 -3.65
N GLU A 468 -25.06 5.60 -4.97
CA GLU A 468 -26.36 5.65 -5.65
C GLU A 468 -27.19 4.41 -5.28
N ASP A 469 -28.44 4.63 -4.89
CA ASP A 469 -29.41 3.59 -4.47
C ASP A 469 -28.94 2.70 -3.30
N PHE A 470 -28.54 3.32 -2.19
CA PHE A 470 -28.24 2.59 -0.95
C PHE A 470 -29.42 1.70 -0.49
N HIS A 471 -30.67 2.17 -0.67
CA HIS A 471 -31.87 1.43 -0.29
C HIS A 471 -32.01 0.11 -1.06
N GLY A 472 -32.05 0.13 -2.40
CA GLY A 472 -32.14 -1.09 -3.20
C GLY A 472 -30.95 -2.02 -3.02
N ARG A 473 -29.79 -1.47 -2.66
CA ARG A 473 -28.59 -2.28 -2.34
C ARG A 473 -28.67 -3.00 -0.99
N THR A 474 -29.50 -2.53 -0.05
CA THR A 474 -29.56 -3.02 1.34
C THR A 474 -30.90 -3.58 1.79
N GLU A 475 -31.98 -3.43 1.01
CA GLU A 475 -33.36 -3.76 1.41
C GLU A 475 -33.59 -5.18 1.97
N PHE A 476 -32.79 -6.17 1.55
CA PHE A 476 -32.89 -7.55 2.01
C PHE A 476 -32.24 -7.76 3.39
N ARG A 477 -31.29 -6.90 3.77
CA ARG A 477 -30.48 -7.05 4.99
C ARG A 477 -31.29 -6.94 6.29
N PRO A 478 -32.20 -5.94 6.45
CA PRO A 478 -33.05 -5.88 7.64
C PRO A 478 -33.92 -7.12 7.83
N LYS A 479 -34.41 -7.72 6.73
CA LYS A 479 -35.23 -8.95 6.78
C LYS A 479 -34.41 -10.15 7.27
N GLU A 480 -33.21 -10.35 6.71
CA GLU A 480 -32.29 -11.41 7.16
C GLU A 480 -31.86 -11.22 8.61
N PHE A 481 -31.55 -9.99 9.00
CA PHE A 481 -31.16 -9.64 10.37
C PHE A 481 -32.29 -9.91 11.37
N SER A 482 -33.52 -9.52 11.03
CA SER A 482 -34.68 -9.76 11.88
C SER A 482 -34.94 -11.25 12.09
N ALA A 483 -34.78 -12.08 11.05
CA ALA A 483 -34.98 -13.52 11.16
C ALA A 483 -33.93 -14.22 12.05
N ARG A 484 -32.74 -13.62 12.20
CA ARG A 484 -31.62 -14.18 12.99
C ARG A 484 -31.51 -13.59 14.40
N SER A 485 -32.22 -12.50 14.67
CA SER A 485 -32.17 -11.78 15.95
C SER A 485 -33.41 -12.01 16.82
N GLN A 486 -34.36 -12.82 16.33
CA GLN A 486 -35.43 -13.45 17.13
C GLN A 486 -34.86 -14.69 17.82
#